data_AF-A0AAE6WG88-F1
#
_entry.id   AF-A0AAE6WG88-F1
#
_cell.length_a   1.000
_cell.length_b   1.000
_cell.length_c   1.000
_cell.angle_alpha   90.00
_cell.angle_beta   90.00
_cell.angle_gamma   90.00
#
_symmetry.space_group_name_H-M   'P 1'
#
loop_
_entity.id
_entity.type
_entity.pdbx_description
1 polymer ?
#
loop_
_entity_poly.entity_id
_entity_poly.type
_entity_poly.pdbx_seq_one_letter_code
_entity_poly.pdbx_strand_id
1 'polypeptide(L)'
;MYEKGFAYLLQGEHEKVIYGVLKHLHVSRQDPDYEDLVVEGQIAFAQAYCAYCQAHDSVTEEAVMPYLYQKIKWRLLDLLRKQTRTKQRECGLPENADELWIVANCQNDDVIIRDLLERLWNLCTPKERKFLELQLYSNLNLVKTAKMLEISRKTVYNYKRSILRVKSIILCKILYNVLPVSH
;
A
#
# COMPACT_ATOMS: atom_id res chain seq x y z
N MET A 1 -6.30 22.89 -20.98
CA MET A 1 -5.17 22.01 -21.43
C MET A 1 -5.49 20.50 -21.41
N TYR A 2 -6.57 20.01 -20.78
CA TYR A 2 -7.02 18.59 -20.90
C TYR A 2 -8.55 18.47 -21.02
N GLU A 3 -9.19 19.45 -21.65
CA GLU A 3 -10.67 19.60 -21.69
C GLU A 3 -11.38 18.36 -22.23
N LYS A 4 -10.85 17.74 -23.29
CA LYS A 4 -11.40 16.49 -23.84
C LYS A 4 -11.32 15.33 -22.84
N GLY A 5 -10.24 15.25 -22.08
CA GLY A 5 -10.06 14.22 -21.05
C GLY A 5 -11.00 14.41 -19.86
N PHE A 6 -11.21 15.65 -19.42
CA PHE A 6 -12.20 15.94 -18.38
C PHE A 6 -13.64 15.77 -18.87
N ALA A 7 -13.94 16.13 -20.11
CA ALA A 7 -15.24 15.85 -20.71
C ALA A 7 -15.51 14.33 -20.75
N TYR A 8 -14.52 13.53 -21.14
CA TYR A 8 -14.64 12.07 -21.15
C TYR A 8 -14.76 11.47 -19.73
N LEU A 9 -14.06 12.05 -18.75
CA LEU A 9 -14.19 11.66 -17.34
C LEU A 9 -15.63 11.86 -16.82
N LEU A 10 -16.24 13.01 -17.15
CA LEU A 10 -17.58 13.40 -16.72
C LEU A 10 -18.69 12.69 -17.52
N GLN A 11 -18.35 12.04 -18.63
CA GLN A 11 -19.30 11.23 -19.40
C GLN A 11 -19.50 9.88 -18.73
N GLY A 12 -20.77 9.49 -18.59
CA GLY A 12 -21.14 8.21 -17.99
C GLY A 12 -20.66 8.08 -16.54
N GLU A 13 -20.14 6.90 -16.19
CA GLU A 13 -19.64 6.60 -14.84
C GLU A 13 -18.12 6.35 -14.83
N HIS A 14 -17.37 6.93 -15.77
CA HIS A 14 -15.94 6.67 -15.90
C HIS A 14 -15.14 7.07 -14.67
N GLU A 15 -15.59 8.07 -13.90
CA GLU A 15 -14.96 8.46 -12.63
C GLU A 15 -14.87 7.29 -11.63
N LYS A 16 -15.78 6.30 -11.70
CA LYS A 16 -15.72 5.10 -10.84
C LYS A 16 -14.41 4.32 -10.97
N VAL A 17 -13.70 4.45 -12.09
CA VAL A 17 -12.37 3.86 -12.27
C VAL A 17 -11.38 4.39 -11.22
N ILE A 18 -11.46 5.67 -10.87
CA ILE A 18 -10.58 6.32 -9.90
C ILE A 18 -10.86 5.74 -8.50
N TYR A 19 -12.13 5.66 -8.10
CA TYR A 19 -12.51 5.04 -6.83
C TYR A 19 -12.12 3.56 -6.77
N GLY A 20 -12.23 2.83 -7.88
CA GLY A 20 -11.76 1.46 -8.02
C GLY A 20 -10.25 1.34 -7.79
N VAL A 21 -9.45 2.24 -8.37
CA VAL A 21 -8.00 2.30 -8.16
C VAL A 21 -7.65 2.64 -6.72
N LEU A 22 -8.30 3.65 -6.12
CA LEU A 22 -8.08 4.03 -4.72
C LEU A 22 -8.37 2.87 -3.77
N LYS A 23 -9.50 2.17 -3.98
CA LYS A 23 -9.85 0.94 -3.25
C LYS A 23 -8.80 -0.16 -3.43
N HIS A 24 -8.28 -0.34 -4.65
CA HIS A 24 -7.22 -1.30 -4.95
C HIS A 24 -5.89 -0.96 -4.28
N LEU A 25 -5.60 0.33 -4.11
CA LEU A 25 -4.44 0.84 -3.37
C LEU A 25 -4.69 0.92 -1.85
N HIS A 26 -5.85 0.45 -1.38
CA HIS A 26 -6.27 0.46 0.03
C HIS A 26 -6.36 1.86 0.66
N VAL A 27 -6.61 2.89 -0.14
CA VAL A 27 -6.88 4.24 0.38
C VAL A 27 -8.33 4.31 0.86
N SER A 28 -8.52 4.62 2.14
CA SER A 28 -9.85 4.81 2.75
C SER A 28 -10.39 6.21 2.46
N ARG A 29 -11.72 6.37 2.43
CA ARG A 29 -12.37 7.69 2.39
C ARG A 29 -12.08 8.55 3.63
N GLN A 30 -11.60 7.92 4.70
CA GLN A 30 -11.20 8.59 5.93
C GLN A 30 -9.74 9.04 5.91
N ASP A 31 -8.97 8.70 4.86
CA ASP A 31 -7.61 9.19 4.69
C ASP A 31 -7.65 10.72 4.53
N PRO A 32 -6.87 11.50 5.31
CA PRO A 32 -6.85 12.95 5.17
C PRO A 32 -6.47 13.42 3.77
N ASP A 33 -5.70 12.62 3.02
CA ASP A 33 -5.26 12.94 1.67
C ASP A 33 -6.25 12.40 0.60
N TYR A 34 -7.41 11.85 0.98
CA TYR A 34 -8.32 11.17 0.05
C TYR A 34 -8.83 12.08 -1.07
N GLU A 35 -9.34 13.26 -0.73
CA GLU A 35 -9.88 14.21 -1.72
C GLU A 35 -8.79 14.68 -2.69
N ASP A 36 -7.59 14.95 -2.18
CA ASP A 36 -6.43 15.31 -3.01
C ASP A 36 -6.04 14.18 -3.97
N LEU A 37 -6.06 12.93 -3.50
CA LEU A 37 -5.79 11.76 -4.32
C LEU A 37 -6.89 11.53 -5.38
N VAL A 38 -8.15 11.87 -5.09
CA VAL A 38 -9.23 11.85 -6.08
C VAL A 38 -8.94 12.86 -7.18
N VAL A 39 -8.62 14.11 -6.82
CA VAL A 39 -8.29 15.18 -7.78
C VAL A 39 -7.07 14.81 -8.63
N GLU A 40 -6.01 14.30 -8.01
CA GLU A 40 -4.83 13.79 -8.74
C GLU A 40 -5.19 12.64 -9.68
N GLY A 41 -6.12 11.77 -9.27
CA GLY A 41 -6.67 10.70 -10.11
C GLY A 41 -7.42 11.24 -11.33
N GLN A 42 -8.24 12.28 -11.16
CA GLN A 42 -8.97 12.95 -12.24
C GLN A 42 -8.01 13.63 -13.23
N ILE A 43 -6.97 14.30 -12.73
CA ILE A 43 -5.92 14.91 -13.56
C ILE A 43 -5.18 13.82 -14.35
N ALA A 44 -4.77 12.74 -13.68
CA ALA A 44 -4.08 11.61 -14.32
C ALA A 44 -4.93 10.95 -15.40
N PHE A 45 -6.23 10.79 -15.15
CA PHE A 45 -7.19 10.28 -16.13
C PHE A 45 -7.24 11.19 -17.36
N ALA A 46 -7.47 12.49 -17.16
CA ALA A 46 -7.64 13.44 -18.26
C ALA A 46 -6.38 13.55 -19.13
N GLN A 47 -5.20 13.54 -18.49
CA GLN A 47 -3.91 13.50 -19.16
C GLN A 47 -3.72 12.22 -19.99
N ALA A 48 -3.97 11.06 -19.37
CA ALA A 48 -3.81 9.76 -20.01
C ALA A 48 -4.75 9.60 -21.21
N TYR A 49 -6.00 10.05 -21.09
CA TYR A 49 -6.96 10.01 -22.19
C TYR A 49 -6.51 10.87 -23.36
N CYS A 50 -6.11 12.12 -23.10
CA CYS A 50 -5.62 13.02 -24.14
C CYS A 50 -4.38 12.44 -24.85
N ALA A 51 -3.45 11.84 -24.10
CA ALA A 51 -2.28 11.16 -24.66
C ALA A 51 -2.67 9.93 -25.50
N TYR A 52 -3.68 9.17 -25.07
CA TYR A 52 -4.17 8.02 -25.82
C TYR A 52 -4.78 8.45 -27.17
N CYS A 53 -5.63 9.47 -27.18
CA CYS A 53 -6.22 10.05 -28.39
C CYS A 53 -5.19 10.62 -29.37
N GLN A 54 -4.04 11.08 -28.89
CA GLN A 54 -2.96 11.56 -29.76
C GLN A 54 -2.19 10.43 -30.43
N ALA A 55 -2.15 9.26 -29.80
CA ALA A 55 -1.38 8.11 -30.27
C ALA A 55 -2.20 7.11 -31.09
N HIS A 56 -3.53 7.22 -31.09
CA HIS A 56 -4.44 6.28 -31.75
C HIS A 56 -5.51 7.02 -32.55
N ASP A 57 -5.71 6.61 -33.80
CA ASP A 57 -6.69 7.21 -34.72
C ASP A 57 -8.14 6.87 -34.34
N SER A 58 -8.37 5.73 -33.68
CA SER A 58 -9.67 5.30 -33.18
C SER A 58 -9.61 5.01 -31.68
N VAL A 59 -10.61 5.50 -30.95
CA VAL A 59 -10.72 5.34 -29.49
C VAL A 59 -12.02 4.64 -29.18
N THR A 60 -11.93 3.39 -28.74
CA THR A 60 -13.05 2.64 -28.18
C THR A 60 -12.92 2.56 -26.67
N GLU A 61 -14.05 2.53 -25.96
CA GLU A 61 -14.08 2.48 -24.50
C GLU A 61 -13.38 1.23 -23.96
N GLU A 62 -13.62 0.08 -24.58
CA GLU A 62 -13.03 -1.22 -24.22
C GLU A 62 -11.50 -1.22 -24.29
N ALA A 63 -10.92 -0.45 -25.22
CA ALA A 63 -9.47 -0.36 -25.40
C ALA A 63 -8.84 0.70 -24.48
N VAL A 64 -9.49 1.85 -24.30
CA VAL A 64 -8.93 2.98 -23.55
C VAL A 64 -9.05 2.78 -22.04
N MET A 65 -10.13 2.18 -21.54
CA MET A 65 -10.39 2.08 -20.10
C MET A 65 -9.32 1.29 -19.32
N PRO A 66 -8.85 0.11 -19.78
CA PRO A 66 -7.74 -0.59 -19.11
C PRO A 66 -6.44 0.22 -19.08
N TYR A 67 -6.17 0.98 -20.15
CA TYR A 67 -5.01 1.88 -20.22
C TYR A 67 -5.12 3.00 -19.17
N LEU A 68 -6.29 3.65 -19.08
CA LEU A 68 -6.54 4.71 -18.10
C LEU A 68 -6.41 4.20 -16.67
N TYR A 69 -7.01 3.05 -16.35
CA TYR A 69 -6.89 2.42 -15.04
C TYR A 69 -5.43 2.25 -14.62
N GLN A 70 -4.59 1.72 -15.52
CA GLN A 70 -3.18 1.50 -15.24
C GLN A 70 -2.41 2.80 -15.01
N LYS A 71 -2.69 3.83 -15.81
CA LYS A 71 -2.03 5.15 -15.66
C LYS A 71 -2.39 5.84 -14.36
N ILE A 72 -3.67 5.83 -13.98
CA ILE A 72 -4.14 6.38 -12.70
C ILE A 72 -3.50 5.62 -11.55
N LYS A 73 -3.51 4.28 -11.60
CA LYS A 73 -2.88 3.44 -10.57
C LYS A 73 -1.41 3.77 -10.36
N TRP A 74 -0.62 3.90 -11.43
CA TRP A 74 0.79 4.24 -11.30
C TRP A 74 1.01 5.63 -10.73
N ARG A 75 0.24 6.62 -11.20
CA ARG A 75 0.33 7.99 -10.70
C ARG A 75 0.05 8.06 -9.21
N LEU A 76 -1.06 7.50 -8.76
CA LEU A 76 -1.45 7.51 -7.34
C LEU A 76 -0.47 6.70 -6.48
N LEU A 77 0.00 5.55 -6.97
CA LEU A 77 1.01 4.76 -6.26
C LEU A 77 2.33 5.54 -6.08
N ASP A 78 2.77 6.29 -7.09
CA ASP A 78 4.00 7.08 -7.01
C ASP A 78 3.84 8.27 -6.06
N LEU A 79 2.66 8.89 -6.00
CA LEU A 79 2.34 9.93 -5.01
C LEU A 79 2.38 9.38 -3.59
N LEU A 80 1.70 8.26 -3.33
CA LEU A 80 1.71 7.60 -2.02
C LEU A 80 3.14 7.24 -1.61
N ARG A 81 3.94 6.68 -2.52
CA ARG A 81 5.37 6.40 -2.26
C ARG A 81 6.17 7.66 -1.95
N LYS A 82 5.89 8.77 -2.62
CA LYS A 82 6.55 10.06 -2.36
C LYS A 82 6.16 10.60 -0.99
N GLN A 83 4.87 10.55 -0.63
CA GLN A 83 4.38 10.93 0.69
C GLN A 83 5.03 10.07 1.78
N THR A 84 5.09 8.74 1.61
CA THR A 84 5.81 7.85 2.55
C THR A 84 7.26 8.27 2.71
N ARG A 85 7.99 8.50 1.61
CA ARG A 85 9.41 8.94 1.68
C ARG A 85 9.57 10.31 2.33
N THR A 86 8.61 11.21 2.14
CA THR A 86 8.65 12.57 2.69
C THR A 86 8.40 12.54 4.18
N LYS A 87 7.33 11.85 4.62
CA LYS A 87 7.03 11.56 6.02
C LYS A 87 8.21 10.86 6.71
N GLN A 88 8.89 9.94 6.03
CA GLN A 88 10.12 9.30 6.54
C GLN A 88 11.26 10.30 6.81
N ARG A 89 11.46 11.28 5.92
CA ARG A 89 12.52 12.29 6.07
C ARG A 89 12.17 13.33 7.14
N GLU A 90 10.91 13.74 7.20
CA GLU A 90 10.43 14.78 8.12
C GLU A 90 10.35 14.29 9.58
N CYS A 91 9.94 13.03 9.78
CA CYS A 91 9.88 12.44 11.12
C CYS A 91 11.24 11.97 11.65
N GLY A 92 12.35 12.24 10.95
CA GLY A 92 13.68 11.75 11.36
C GLY A 92 13.71 10.22 11.53
N LEU A 93 12.96 9.49 10.69
CA LEU A 93 12.88 8.04 10.80
C LEU A 93 14.18 7.41 10.28
N PRO A 94 14.85 6.59 11.09
CA PRO A 94 16.19 6.08 10.79
C PRO A 94 16.17 5.13 9.60
N GLU A 95 17.25 5.16 8.83
CA GLU A 95 17.41 4.54 7.49
C GLU A 95 17.20 3.02 7.43
N ASN A 96 16.99 2.35 8.56
CA ASN A 96 17.02 0.91 8.69
C ASN A 96 15.61 0.36 8.90
N ALA A 97 15.22 -0.61 8.05
CA ALA A 97 13.97 -1.36 8.13
C ALA A 97 13.75 -2.13 9.46
N ASP A 98 14.73 -2.12 10.35
CA ASP A 98 14.67 -2.71 11.70
C ASP A 98 13.89 -1.81 12.69
N GLU A 99 13.75 -0.51 12.45
CA GLU A 99 13.10 0.42 13.42
C GLU A 99 11.61 0.69 13.15
N LEU A 100 11.10 0.29 11.99
CA LEU A 100 9.68 0.36 11.61
C LEU A 100 8.75 -0.46 12.52
N TRP A 101 9.29 -1.39 13.31
CA TRP A 101 8.53 -2.25 14.21
C TRP A 101 8.21 -1.60 15.57
N ILE A 102 8.95 -0.56 15.96
CA ILE A 102 8.80 0.08 17.28
C ILE A 102 7.56 0.98 17.32
N VAL A 103 7.19 1.58 16.19
CA VAL A 103 6.03 2.48 16.07
C VAL A 103 4.70 1.71 16.10
N ALA A 104 4.73 0.37 16.10
CA ALA A 104 3.52 -0.45 16.08
C ALA A 104 2.70 -0.43 17.40
N ASN A 105 3.11 0.37 18.39
CA ASN A 105 2.55 0.39 19.75
C ASN A 105 1.80 1.69 20.07
N CYS A 106 0.99 2.21 19.15
CA CYS A 106 0.07 3.30 19.43
C CYS A 106 -1.36 2.94 19.02
N GLN A 107 -2.12 2.51 20.03
CA GLN A 107 -3.58 2.54 20.24
C GLN A 107 -4.44 2.86 19.00
N ASN A 108 -5.18 1.85 18.48
CA ASN A 108 -6.54 1.95 17.92
C ASN A 108 -7.14 0.55 17.57
N ASP A 109 -8.39 0.31 17.98
CA ASP A 109 -9.35 -0.78 17.66
C ASP A 109 -8.94 -2.27 17.79
N ASP A 110 -9.03 -2.77 19.04
CA ASP A 110 -8.63 -4.12 19.49
C ASP A 110 -9.31 -5.33 18.82
N VAL A 111 -10.49 -5.20 18.20
CA VAL A 111 -11.23 -6.38 17.68
C VAL A 111 -10.81 -6.74 16.26
N ILE A 112 -10.67 -5.74 15.38
CA ILE A 112 -10.30 -5.94 13.98
C ILE A 112 -8.83 -6.32 13.88
N ILE A 113 -7.97 -5.67 14.68
CA ILE A 113 -6.54 -6.00 14.74
C ILE A 113 -6.33 -7.40 15.29
N ARG A 114 -7.07 -7.80 16.34
CA ARG A 114 -7.01 -9.16 16.88
C ARG A 114 -7.46 -10.21 15.86
N ASP A 115 -8.57 -10.00 15.16
CA ASP A 115 -9.03 -10.91 14.09
C ASP A 115 -8.02 -11.01 12.94
N LEU A 116 -7.42 -9.88 12.53
CA LEU A 116 -6.37 -9.87 11.51
C LEU A 116 -5.09 -10.58 11.97
N LEU A 117 -4.68 -10.38 13.24
CA LEU A 117 -3.54 -11.07 13.86
C LEU A 117 -3.80 -12.57 13.97
N GLU A 118 -4.99 -13.00 14.39
CA GLU A 118 -5.35 -14.42 14.46
C GLU A 118 -5.34 -15.07 13.08
N ARG A 119 -5.88 -14.40 12.06
CA ARG A 119 -5.82 -14.89 10.66
C ARG A 119 -4.38 -14.99 10.17
N LEU A 120 -3.55 -13.97 10.43
CA LEU A 120 -2.14 -13.98 10.10
C LEU A 120 -1.41 -15.15 10.79
N TRP A 121 -1.66 -15.32 12.09
CA TRP A 121 -1.10 -16.38 12.91
C TRP A 121 -1.47 -17.75 12.35
N ASN A 122 -2.75 -17.96 12.03
CA ASN A 122 -3.26 -19.21 11.47
C ASN A 122 -2.66 -19.57 10.10
N LEU A 123 -2.34 -18.57 9.28
CA LEU A 123 -1.68 -18.77 7.98
C LEU A 123 -0.16 -19.01 8.10
N CYS A 124 0.44 -18.73 9.25
CA CYS A 124 1.86 -18.96 9.50
C CYS A 124 2.14 -20.39 9.92
N THR A 125 3.19 -20.97 9.32
CA THR A 125 3.74 -22.24 9.81
C THR A 125 4.32 -22.06 11.21
N PRO A 126 4.45 -23.13 12.02
CA PRO A 126 5.02 -23.02 13.37
C PRO A 126 6.38 -22.32 13.42
N LYS A 127 7.21 -22.51 12.39
CA LYS A 127 8.53 -21.85 12.27
C LYS A 127 8.41 -20.36 11.93
N GLU A 128 7.47 -20.00 11.07
CA GLU A 128 7.16 -18.60 10.77
C GLU A 128 6.52 -17.87 11.95
N ARG A 129 5.68 -18.55 12.75
CA ARG A 129 5.10 -18.00 13.99
C ARG A 129 6.16 -17.69 15.03
N LYS A 130 7.08 -18.63 15.28
CA LYS A 130 8.20 -18.42 16.20
C LYS A 130 9.12 -17.28 15.74
N PHE A 131 9.30 -17.13 14.43
CA PHE A 131 9.96 -15.96 13.85
C PHE A 131 9.17 -14.66 14.11
N LEU A 132 7.86 -14.64 13.87
CA LEU A 132 7.00 -13.49 14.12
C LEU A 132 6.97 -13.10 15.60
N GLU A 133 6.86 -14.07 16.50
CA GLU A 133 6.87 -13.87 17.95
C GLU A 133 8.18 -13.21 18.41
N LEU A 134 9.33 -13.73 17.98
CA LEU A 134 10.63 -13.12 18.29
C LEU A 134 10.77 -11.71 17.68
N GLN A 135 10.18 -11.45 16.52
CA GLN A 135 10.21 -10.14 15.91
C GLN A 135 9.28 -9.14 16.62
N LEU A 136 8.10 -9.58 17.06
CA LEU A 136 7.10 -8.75 17.74
C LEU A 136 7.53 -8.34 19.16
N TYR A 137 8.21 -9.22 19.89
CA TYR A 137 8.54 -8.98 21.31
C TYR A 137 9.96 -8.45 21.56
N SER A 138 10.85 -8.43 20.55
CA SER A 138 12.29 -8.33 20.84
C SER A 138 13.10 -7.26 20.08
N ASN A 139 12.54 -6.55 19.10
CA ASN A 139 13.30 -5.58 18.25
C ASN A 139 14.66 -6.14 17.73
N LEU A 140 14.72 -7.45 17.46
CA LEU A 140 15.97 -8.13 17.09
C LEU A 140 16.20 -8.04 15.58
N ASN A 141 17.38 -7.54 15.19
CA ASN A 141 17.86 -7.62 13.81
C ASN A 141 17.86 -9.08 13.31
N LEU A 142 17.49 -9.28 12.04
CA LEU A 142 17.40 -10.57 11.35
C LEU A 142 18.64 -11.48 11.54
N VAL A 143 19.82 -10.91 11.73
CA VAL A 143 21.06 -11.66 12.01
C VAL A 143 21.05 -12.27 13.42
N LYS A 144 20.57 -11.54 14.42
CA LYS A 144 20.42 -12.04 15.80
C LYS A 144 19.31 -13.07 15.87
N THR A 145 18.21 -12.84 15.15
CA THR A 145 17.09 -13.78 15.02
C THR A 145 17.52 -15.10 14.37
N ALA A 146 18.37 -15.06 13.34
CA ALA A 146 18.95 -16.26 12.74
C ALA A 146 19.77 -17.08 13.74
N LYS A 147 20.58 -16.41 14.58
CA LYS A 147 21.38 -17.05 15.62
C LYS A 147 20.50 -17.64 16.73
N MET A 148 19.50 -16.91 17.22
CA MET A 148 18.59 -17.37 18.27
C MET A 148 17.69 -18.54 17.84
N LEU A 149 17.31 -18.57 16.56
CA LEU A 149 16.52 -19.67 16.00
C LEU A 149 17.40 -20.81 15.47
N GLU A 150 18.74 -20.69 15.54
CA GLU A 150 19.71 -21.64 14.99
C GLU A 150 19.46 -22.01 13.52
N ILE A 151 18.98 -21.04 12.73
CA ILE A 151 18.67 -21.21 11.32
C ILE A 151 19.57 -20.35 10.44
N SER A 152 19.74 -20.76 9.19
CA SER A 152 20.51 -19.98 8.24
C SER A 152 19.87 -18.60 8.00
N ARG A 153 20.69 -17.58 7.77
CA ARG A 153 20.23 -16.24 7.37
C ARG A 153 19.31 -16.31 6.14
N LYS A 154 19.64 -17.18 5.19
CA LYS A 154 18.83 -17.43 3.98
C LYS A 154 17.42 -17.90 4.33
N THR A 155 17.27 -18.75 5.36
CA THR A 155 15.98 -19.23 5.86
C THR A 155 15.17 -18.10 6.50
N VAL A 156 15.81 -17.21 7.26
CA VAL A 156 15.17 -16.02 7.85
C VAL A 156 14.64 -15.07 6.77
N TYR A 157 15.45 -14.78 5.75
CA TYR A 157 15.02 -13.97 4.61
C TYR A 157 13.89 -14.66 3.82
N ASN A 158 13.91 -15.98 3.70
CA ASN A 158 12.83 -16.74 3.07
C ASN A 158 11.53 -16.70 3.89
N TYR A 159 11.59 -16.74 5.23
CA TYR A 159 10.40 -16.54 6.08
C TYR A 159 9.86 -15.13 5.94
N LYS A 160 10.73 -14.10 6.01
CA LYS A 160 10.34 -12.71 5.76
C LYS A 160 9.68 -12.58 4.38
N ARG A 161 10.27 -13.17 3.33
CA ARG A 161 9.74 -13.12 1.96
C ARG A 161 8.46 -13.92 1.79
N SER A 162 8.33 -15.07 2.45
CA SER A 162 7.12 -15.92 2.45
C SER A 162 5.94 -15.19 3.09
N ILE A 163 6.16 -14.61 4.27
CA ILE A 163 5.19 -13.81 5.00
C ILE A 163 4.81 -12.56 4.18
N LEU A 164 5.79 -11.85 3.62
CA LEU A 164 5.53 -10.68 2.77
C LEU A 164 4.92 -11.02 1.39
N ARG A 165 4.98 -12.25 0.91
CA ARG A 165 4.45 -12.62 -0.41
C ARG A 165 3.01 -13.11 -0.33
N VAL A 166 2.70 -13.94 0.65
CA VAL A 166 1.37 -14.55 0.81
C VAL A 166 0.47 -13.71 1.73
N LYS A 167 1.09 -12.95 2.64
CA LYS A 167 0.40 -12.32 3.78
C LYS A 167 0.63 -10.80 3.83
N SER A 168 1.18 -10.23 2.74
CA SER A 168 1.46 -8.79 2.57
C SER A 168 0.21 -7.92 2.76
N ILE A 169 -0.96 -8.41 2.31
CA ILE A 169 -2.22 -7.66 2.39
C ILE A 169 -2.68 -7.53 3.85
N ILE A 170 -2.49 -8.57 4.67
CA ILE A 170 -2.83 -8.55 6.09
C ILE A 170 -1.80 -7.72 6.85
N LEU A 171 -0.51 -7.86 6.53
CA LEU A 171 0.57 -7.07 7.13
C LEU A 171 0.41 -5.57 6.83
N CYS A 172 0.10 -5.18 5.59
CA CYS A 172 -0.16 -3.79 5.22
C CYS A 172 -1.39 -3.23 5.94
N LYS A 173 -2.46 -4.02 6.12
CA LYS A 173 -3.64 -3.59 6.86
C LYS A 173 -3.38 -3.41 8.36
N ILE A 174 -2.58 -4.28 8.95
CA ILE A 174 -2.13 -4.13 10.35
C ILE A 174 -1.24 -2.89 10.45
N LEU A 175 -0.28 -2.68 9.55
CA LEU A 175 0.62 -1.51 9.56
C LEU A 175 -0.10 -0.18 9.29
N TYR A 176 -1.17 -0.18 8.50
CA TYR A 176 -1.94 1.03 8.18
C TYR A 176 -2.95 1.40 9.29
N ASN A 177 -3.48 0.43 10.05
CA ASN A 177 -4.35 0.68 11.21
C ASN A 177 -3.61 1.07 12.49
N VAL A 178 -2.27 0.99 12.50
CA VAL A 178 -1.44 1.20 13.69
C VAL A 178 -0.75 2.57 13.70
N LEU A 179 -0.90 3.37 12.63
CA LEU A 179 -0.55 4.79 12.66
C LEU A 179 -1.79 5.60 13.08
N PRO A 180 -1.86 6.15 14.30
CA PRO A 180 -2.92 7.06 14.67
C PRO A 180 -2.78 8.32 13.82
N VAL A 181 -3.85 8.67 13.12
CA VAL A 181 -4.08 10.05 12.69
C VAL A 181 -4.21 10.84 13.99
N SER A 182 -3.12 11.48 14.41
CA SER A 182 -3.12 12.37 15.57
C SER A 182 -3.79 13.67 15.14
N HIS A 183 -4.92 13.97 15.80
CA HIS A 183 -5.60 15.25 15.78
C HIS A 183 -4.72 16.40 16.28
#